data_AF-A0A0Q9JJ71-F1
#
_entry.id   AF-A0A0Q9JJ71-F1
#
_cell.length_a   1.000
_cell.length_b   1.000
_cell.length_c   1.000
_cell.angle_alpha   90.00
_cell.angle_beta   90.00
_cell.angle_gamma   90.00
#
_symmetry.space_group_name_H-M   'P 1'
#
loop_
_entity.id
_entity.type
_entity.pdbx_description
1 polymer ?
#
loop_
_entity_poly.entity_id
_entity_poly.type
_entity_poly.pdbx_seq_one_letter_code
_entity_poly.pdbx_strand_id
1 'polypeptide(L)'
;MNTNRIRTVAGAAAVAAFALGGALFATSPANAAGVSGPGFWVDGVQYRTVGTPTDLSGTGAPASSFQPIYAFPAGTQENIATAAPGDPGYRGGRWQVLPVSLPNGYGAALASGDLDSDGVLDSAAELWAAQSAGDVAVGDAVASFECPVIKVPASN
;
A
#
# COMPACT_ATOMS: atom_id res chain seq x y z
N MET A 1 -23.04 -59.56 -35.37
CA MET A 1 -22.00 -58.59 -34.99
C MET A 1 -22.44 -57.21 -35.48
N ASN A 2 -22.43 -56.24 -34.56
CA ASN A 2 -22.63 -54.79 -34.66
C ASN A 2 -22.71 -54.17 -36.07
N THR A 3 -23.60 -53.20 -36.32
CA THR A 3 -23.25 -51.78 -36.03
C THR A 3 -24.47 -50.93 -35.69
N ASN A 4 -24.22 -50.06 -34.71
CA ASN A 4 -25.15 -49.31 -33.87
C ASN A 4 -25.12 -47.82 -34.28
N ARG A 5 -26.28 -47.16 -34.25
CA ARG A 5 -26.53 -45.72 -33.96
C ARG A 5 -25.62 -44.65 -34.59
N ILE A 6 -26.22 -43.79 -35.43
CA ILE A 6 -25.70 -42.44 -35.68
C ILE A 6 -26.49 -41.46 -34.80
N ARG A 7 -25.80 -40.99 -33.75
CA ARG A 7 -26.19 -39.89 -32.87
C ARG A 7 -25.84 -38.57 -33.57
N THR A 8 -26.79 -37.64 -33.65
CA THR A 8 -26.50 -36.25 -34.04
C THR A 8 -25.70 -35.59 -32.93
N VAL A 9 -24.51 -35.12 -33.28
CA VAL A 9 -23.52 -34.47 -32.43
C VAL A 9 -23.94 -33.02 -32.21
N ALA A 10 -24.33 -32.66 -30.99
CA ALA A 10 -24.30 -31.27 -30.53
C ALA A 10 -22.92 -31.06 -29.87
N GLY A 11 -21.99 -30.51 -30.66
CA GLY A 11 -20.64 -30.17 -30.21
C GLY A 11 -20.66 -28.95 -29.29
N ALA A 12 -19.86 -29.03 -28.23
CA ALA A 12 -19.58 -27.96 -27.30
C ALA A 12 -18.72 -26.85 -27.94
N ALA A 13 -18.98 -25.60 -27.58
CA ALA A 13 -17.99 -24.54 -27.61
C ALA A 13 -18.14 -23.71 -26.33
N ALA A 14 -17.22 -23.93 -25.39
CA ALA A 14 -16.98 -23.06 -24.26
C ALA A 14 -16.32 -21.77 -24.76
N VAL A 15 -16.82 -20.62 -24.32
CA VAL A 15 -16.07 -19.35 -24.41
C VAL A 15 -15.99 -18.79 -22.99
N ALA A 16 -14.83 -18.96 -22.39
CA ALA A 16 -14.37 -18.13 -21.28
C ALA A 16 -13.64 -16.93 -21.89
N ALA A 17 -13.98 -15.71 -21.48
CA ALA A 17 -13.10 -14.57 -21.63
C ALA A 17 -13.39 -13.51 -20.57
N PHE A 18 -12.29 -13.14 -19.92
CA PHE A 18 -12.04 -12.20 -18.83
C PHE A 18 -12.39 -10.73 -19.13
N ALA A 19 -12.43 -9.97 -18.03
CA ALA A 19 -12.01 -8.56 -17.88
C ALA A 19 -13.01 -7.44 -18.18
N LEU A 20 -13.61 -6.92 -17.11
CA LEU A 20 -14.00 -5.51 -16.91
C LEU A 20 -13.73 -5.26 -15.41
N GLY A 21 -12.73 -4.51 -14.96
CA GLY A 21 -12.36 -3.17 -15.41
C GLY A 21 -12.93 -2.19 -14.38
N GLY A 22 -12.08 -1.73 -13.45
CA GLY A 22 -12.52 -0.75 -12.44
C GLY A 22 -11.60 -0.62 -11.22
N ALA A 23 -10.29 -0.49 -11.41
CA ALA A 23 -9.46 0.09 -10.36
C ALA A 23 -9.82 1.58 -10.25
N LEU A 24 -10.60 1.92 -9.23
CA LEU A 24 -10.85 3.30 -8.84
C LEU A 24 -9.54 3.88 -8.28
N PHE A 25 -8.69 4.43 -9.13
CA PHE A 25 -7.63 5.32 -8.70
C PHE A 25 -8.28 6.64 -8.29
N ALA A 26 -8.63 6.75 -7.01
CA ALA A 26 -8.96 8.04 -6.42
C ALA A 26 -7.69 8.88 -6.36
N THR A 27 -7.47 9.73 -7.37
CA THR A 27 -6.46 10.79 -7.31
C THR A 27 -7.06 11.96 -6.52
N SER A 28 -6.60 12.18 -5.29
CA SER A 28 -6.98 13.37 -4.52
C SER A 28 -6.20 14.60 -5.03
N PRO A 29 -6.86 15.74 -5.29
CA PRO A 29 -6.20 16.94 -5.76
C PRO A 29 -5.35 17.60 -4.67
N ALA A 30 -4.11 17.94 -5.04
CA ALA A 30 -3.19 18.73 -4.22
C ALA A 30 -3.76 20.15 -4.00
N ASN A 31 -4.29 20.39 -2.80
CA ASN A 31 -4.64 21.72 -2.34
C ASN A 31 -3.53 22.22 -1.41
N ALA A 32 -3.05 23.44 -1.63
CA ALA A 32 -2.22 24.16 -0.67
C ALA A 32 -3.06 24.48 0.58
N ALA A 33 -3.04 23.59 1.57
CA ALA A 33 -3.87 23.71 2.78
C ALA A 33 -3.17 23.10 4.01
N GLY A 34 -2.37 23.90 4.73
CA GLY A 34 -1.92 23.58 6.09
C GLY A 34 -1.30 22.19 6.30
N VAL A 35 -1.16 21.77 7.57
CA VAL A 35 -0.83 20.37 7.87
C VAL A 35 -2.06 19.53 7.58
N SER A 36 -2.11 18.91 6.40
CA SER A 36 -3.14 17.94 6.03
C SER A 36 -2.54 16.89 5.09
N GLY A 37 -2.89 15.63 5.32
CA GLY A 37 -2.30 14.45 4.68
C GLY A 37 -2.00 13.33 5.68
N PRO A 38 -1.85 12.06 5.23
CA PRO A 38 -1.79 10.87 6.10
C PRO A 38 -0.64 10.90 7.11
N GLY A 39 -0.94 10.43 8.31
CA GLY A 39 -0.09 10.51 9.51
C GLY A 39 0.71 9.24 9.82
N PHE A 40 1.44 8.75 8.83
CA PHE A 40 2.13 7.45 8.86
C PHE A 40 2.93 7.12 10.14
N TRP A 41 3.10 5.82 10.36
CA TRP A 41 3.92 5.25 11.41
C TRP A 41 5.35 4.98 10.96
N VAL A 42 6.29 5.14 11.89
CA VAL A 42 7.65 4.59 11.81
C VAL A 42 8.00 4.06 13.19
N ASP A 43 8.12 2.74 13.28
CA ASP A 43 8.54 2.01 14.49
C ASP A 43 7.78 2.49 15.75
N GLY A 44 6.44 2.44 15.67
CA GLY A 44 5.52 2.86 16.73
C GLY A 44 5.44 4.36 17.03
N VAL A 45 6.09 5.20 16.21
CA VAL A 45 5.99 6.65 16.33
C VAL A 45 5.15 7.22 15.19
N GLN A 46 4.13 7.98 15.55
CA GLN A 46 3.26 8.64 14.58
C GLN A 46 3.88 9.95 14.08
N TYR A 47 3.86 10.12 12.76
CA TYR A 47 4.29 11.33 12.07
C TYR A 47 3.17 11.91 11.24
N ARG A 48 3.39 13.09 10.67
CA ARG A 48 2.49 13.68 9.67
C ARG A 48 3.30 14.43 8.63
N THR A 49 2.70 14.61 7.47
CA THR A 49 3.29 15.39 6.38
C THR A 49 2.52 16.68 6.13
N VAL A 50 3.20 17.62 5.46
CA VAL A 50 2.54 18.77 4.84
C VAL A 50 2.50 18.49 3.35
N GLY A 51 1.29 18.41 2.79
CA GLY A 51 1.10 18.25 1.35
C GLY A 51 1.75 19.40 0.59
N THR A 52 2.81 19.10 -0.16
CA THR A 52 3.38 20.00 -1.16
C THR A 52 2.85 19.59 -2.54
N PRO A 53 2.71 20.51 -3.51
CA PRO A 53 2.39 20.15 -4.89
C PRO A 53 3.52 19.41 -5.64
N THR A 54 4.48 18.81 -4.94
CA THR A 54 5.69 18.26 -5.55
C THR A 54 5.45 16.84 -6.03
N ASP A 55 5.06 16.67 -7.29
CA ASP A 55 5.11 15.38 -7.98
C ASP A 55 6.51 15.18 -8.60
N LEU A 56 7.19 14.12 -8.17
CA LEU A 56 8.50 13.70 -8.67
C LEU A 56 8.41 12.46 -9.56
N SER A 57 7.21 11.99 -9.86
CA SER A 57 6.96 10.84 -10.73
C SER A 57 7.46 11.13 -12.15
N GLY A 58 8.08 10.14 -12.79
CA GLY A 58 8.57 10.27 -14.17
C GLY A 58 9.75 11.22 -14.39
N THR A 59 10.33 11.79 -13.33
CA THR A 59 11.47 12.72 -13.43
C THR A 59 12.80 12.03 -13.75
N GLY A 60 12.87 10.70 -13.65
CA GLY A 60 14.11 9.93 -13.79
C GLY A 60 15.00 9.93 -12.54
N ALA A 61 14.52 10.49 -11.42
CA ALA A 61 15.21 10.39 -10.14
C ALA A 61 15.41 8.91 -9.74
N PRO A 62 16.60 8.52 -9.26
CA PRO A 62 16.85 7.15 -8.82
C PRO A 62 15.88 6.70 -7.72
N ALA A 63 15.36 5.48 -7.79
CA ALA A 63 14.49 4.92 -6.75
C ALA A 63 15.18 4.92 -5.36
N SER A 64 16.50 4.78 -5.34
CA SER A 64 17.32 4.87 -4.11
C SER A 64 17.32 6.26 -3.45
N SER A 65 16.74 7.28 -4.09
CA SER A 65 16.58 8.62 -3.52
C SER A 65 15.26 8.80 -2.77
N PHE A 66 14.36 7.81 -2.79
CA PHE A 66 13.04 7.87 -2.17
C PHE A 66 12.87 6.86 -1.05
N GLN A 67 12.21 7.28 0.02
CA GLN A 67 11.82 6.47 1.15
C GLN A 67 10.51 5.74 0.80
N PRO A 68 10.44 4.41 0.94
CA PRO A 68 9.17 3.70 0.86
C PRO A 68 8.16 4.24 1.88
N ILE A 69 6.94 4.51 1.40
CA ILE A 69 5.75 4.68 2.22
C ILE A 69 4.68 3.69 1.73
N TYR A 70 4.28 2.80 2.61
CA TYR A 70 3.33 1.73 2.35
C TYR A 70 1.92 2.26 2.59
N ALA A 71 1.18 2.47 1.51
CA ALA A 71 -0.12 3.12 1.53
C ALA A 71 -1.23 2.09 1.76
N PHE A 72 -1.79 2.09 2.97
CA PHE A 72 -2.89 1.21 3.33
C PHE A 72 -4.21 1.65 2.68
N PRO A 73 -5.14 0.71 2.41
CA PRO A 73 -6.46 1.06 1.91
C PRO A 73 -7.16 2.05 2.84
N ALA A 74 -7.82 3.06 2.28
CA ALA A 74 -8.53 4.07 3.06
C ALA A 74 -9.55 3.41 4.02
N GLY A 75 -9.56 3.87 5.27
CA GLY A 75 -10.45 3.37 6.31
C GLY A 75 -9.97 2.09 7.01
N THR A 76 -8.73 1.64 6.76
CA THR A 76 -8.11 0.52 7.51
C THR A 76 -7.19 1.02 8.62
N GLN A 77 -6.05 1.63 8.26
CA GLN A 77 -5.11 2.28 9.17
C GLN A 77 -4.31 3.37 8.45
N GLU A 78 -3.46 4.08 9.18
CA GLU A 78 -2.43 4.95 8.61
C GLU A 78 -1.35 4.16 7.87
N ASN A 79 -0.60 4.87 7.03
CA ASN A 79 0.49 4.30 6.24
C ASN A 79 1.69 3.94 7.14
N ILE A 80 2.62 3.13 6.62
CA ILE A 80 3.88 2.80 7.30
C ILE A 80 5.04 3.34 6.47
N ALA A 81 6.09 3.86 7.10
CA ALA A 81 7.38 4.14 6.48
C ALA A 81 8.51 3.44 7.24
N THR A 82 9.68 3.33 6.62
CA THR A 82 10.83 2.64 7.25
C THR A 82 11.84 3.56 7.91
N ALA A 83 11.64 4.89 7.86
CA ALA A 83 12.53 5.86 8.48
C ALA A 83 11.87 7.25 8.59
N ALA A 84 12.25 7.99 9.62
CA ALA A 84 11.85 9.35 9.94
C ALA A 84 13.09 10.23 10.26
N PRO A 85 12.92 11.57 10.44
CA PRO A 85 14.03 12.44 10.83
C PRO A 85 14.74 11.96 12.10
N GLY A 86 16.05 11.72 11.99
CA GLY A 86 16.88 11.18 13.07
C GLY A 86 17.35 9.75 12.82
N ASP A 87 16.65 9.01 11.95
CA ASP A 87 16.97 7.61 11.67
C ASP A 87 18.09 7.49 10.62
N PRO A 88 19.02 6.52 10.79
CA PRO A 88 19.92 6.14 9.72
C PRO A 88 19.15 5.74 8.46
N GLY A 89 19.47 6.39 7.34
CA GLY A 89 18.85 6.07 6.04
C GLY A 89 17.61 6.90 5.70
N TYR A 90 17.18 7.83 6.56
CA TYR A 90 16.11 8.77 6.24
C TYR A 90 16.43 9.63 5.00
N ARG A 91 15.52 9.66 4.02
CA ARG A 91 15.74 10.28 2.70
C ARG A 91 15.11 11.66 2.57
N GLY A 92 15.06 12.42 3.66
CA GLY A 92 14.67 13.83 3.64
C GLY A 92 13.20 14.09 3.30
N GLY A 93 12.31 13.11 3.50
CA GLY A 93 10.89 13.25 3.19
C GLY A 93 10.58 13.10 1.70
N ARG A 94 11.50 12.53 0.93
CA ARG A 94 11.22 12.04 -0.43
C ARG A 94 10.55 10.69 -0.31
N TRP A 95 9.32 10.59 -0.78
CA TRP A 95 8.47 9.42 -0.63
C TRP A 95 8.26 8.72 -1.95
N GLN A 96 8.28 7.39 -1.92
CA GLN A 96 7.79 6.55 -2.99
C GLN A 96 6.61 5.75 -2.45
N VAL A 97 5.42 5.96 -3.03
CA VAL A 97 4.18 5.35 -2.55
C VAL A 97 4.04 3.95 -3.11
N LEU A 98 4.04 2.94 -2.24
CA LEU A 98 3.74 1.56 -2.60
C LEU A 98 2.37 1.19 -2.02
N PRO A 99 1.37 0.85 -2.86
CA PRO A 99 0.06 0.50 -2.37
C PRO A 99 0.09 -0.84 -1.65
N VAL A 100 -0.60 -0.92 -0.51
CA VAL A 100 -0.83 -2.16 0.23
C VAL A 100 -2.21 -2.70 -0.11
N SER A 101 -2.27 -4.01 -0.32
CA SER A 101 -3.50 -4.77 -0.41
C SER A 101 -3.60 -5.75 0.76
N LEU A 102 -4.83 -6.06 1.17
CA LEU A 102 -5.15 -6.92 2.29
C LEU A 102 -6.00 -8.10 1.80
N PRO A 103 -5.40 -9.13 1.16
CA PRO A 103 -6.14 -10.23 0.53
C PRO A 103 -7.13 -10.95 1.45
N ASN A 104 -6.78 -11.04 2.74
CA ASN A 104 -7.57 -11.72 3.76
C ASN A 104 -8.25 -10.72 4.75
N GLY A 105 -8.18 -9.42 4.46
CA GLY A 105 -8.70 -8.35 5.30
C GLY A 105 -7.75 -7.91 6.43
N TYR A 106 -8.01 -6.73 7.00
CA TYR A 106 -7.15 -6.12 8.00
C TYR A 106 -7.01 -6.92 9.30
N GLY A 107 -8.08 -7.62 9.73
CA GLY A 107 -8.01 -8.48 10.92
C GLY A 107 -7.04 -9.65 10.78
N ALA A 108 -6.88 -10.22 9.57
CA ALA A 108 -5.88 -11.24 9.33
C ALA A 108 -4.47 -10.66 9.34
N ALA A 109 -4.30 -9.46 8.75
CA ALA A 109 -3.02 -8.75 8.78
C ALA A 109 -2.57 -8.39 10.20
N LEU A 110 -3.48 -7.99 11.10
CA LEU A 110 -3.16 -7.82 12.52
C LEU A 110 -2.80 -9.16 13.17
N ALA A 111 -3.60 -10.20 12.95
CA ALA A 111 -3.35 -11.50 13.59
C ALA A 111 -1.98 -12.12 13.25
N SER A 112 -1.41 -11.80 12.09
CA SER A 112 -0.08 -12.27 11.68
C SER A 112 1.03 -11.23 11.78
N GLY A 113 0.68 -9.95 11.83
CA GLY A 113 1.61 -8.84 11.70
C GLY A 113 1.79 -7.99 12.95
N ASP A 114 0.80 -7.87 13.83
CA ASP A 114 0.86 -7.04 15.05
C ASP A 114 1.75 -7.75 16.09
N LEU A 115 3.02 -7.34 16.15
CA LEU A 115 4.06 -8.06 16.90
C LEU A 115 4.11 -7.65 18.37
N ASP A 116 3.56 -6.49 18.71
CA ASP A 116 3.50 -5.99 20.08
C ASP A 116 2.07 -5.96 20.68
N SER A 117 1.07 -6.37 19.89
CA SER A 117 -0.33 -6.53 20.27
C SER A 117 -1.03 -5.22 20.63
N ASP A 118 -0.69 -4.13 19.93
CA ASP A 118 -1.30 -2.80 20.14
C ASP A 118 -2.53 -2.52 19.25
N GLY A 119 -2.81 -3.43 18.30
CA GLY A 119 -3.96 -3.37 17.40
C GLY A 119 -3.74 -2.58 16.11
N VAL A 120 -2.51 -2.21 15.78
CA VAL A 120 -2.14 -1.57 14.51
C VAL A 120 -0.88 -2.22 13.91
N LEU A 121 -0.64 -2.05 12.61
CA LEU A 121 0.67 -2.29 12.03
C LEU A 121 1.38 -0.94 11.94
N ASP A 122 2.33 -0.70 12.83
CA ASP A 122 2.99 0.60 13.00
C ASP A 122 4.49 0.59 12.68
N SER A 123 5.02 -0.58 12.31
CA SER A 123 6.42 -0.73 11.92
C SER A 123 6.60 -1.50 10.62
N ALA A 124 7.75 -1.28 9.98
CA ALA A 124 8.09 -2.05 8.78
C ALA A 124 8.22 -3.54 9.10
N ALA A 125 8.66 -3.90 10.31
CA ALA A 125 8.79 -5.29 10.74
C ALA A 125 7.45 -6.03 10.74
N GLU A 126 6.41 -5.37 11.24
CA GLU A 126 5.04 -5.90 11.30
C GLU A 126 4.39 -6.04 9.94
N LEU A 127 4.57 -5.04 9.06
CA LEU A 127 4.17 -5.13 7.66
C LEU A 127 4.77 -6.38 6.99
N TRP A 128 6.08 -6.60 7.18
CA TRP A 128 6.77 -7.74 6.56
C TRP A 128 6.41 -9.08 7.20
N ALA A 129 6.06 -9.11 8.49
CA ALA A 129 5.50 -10.28 9.14
C ALA A 129 4.15 -10.67 8.50
N ALA A 130 3.21 -9.72 8.40
CA ALA A 130 1.92 -9.93 7.73
C ALA A 130 2.09 -10.33 6.25
N GLN A 131 3.05 -9.74 5.55
CA GLN A 131 3.32 -10.09 4.16
C GLN A 131 3.91 -11.51 4.02
N SER A 132 4.79 -11.92 4.94
CA SER A 132 5.34 -13.28 4.93
C SER A 132 4.29 -14.34 5.22
N ALA A 133 3.25 -13.98 5.98
CA ALA A 133 2.06 -14.81 6.20
C ALA A 133 1.08 -14.82 5.01
N GLY A 134 1.21 -13.88 4.07
CA GLY A 134 0.33 -13.74 2.91
C GLY A 134 -0.93 -12.90 3.18
N ASP A 135 -1.01 -12.21 4.31
CA ASP A 135 -2.16 -11.36 4.70
C ASP A 135 -2.01 -9.91 4.24
N VAL A 136 -0.80 -9.53 3.84
CA VAL A 136 -0.46 -8.25 3.20
C VAL A 136 0.23 -8.54 1.87
N ALA A 137 -0.06 -7.72 0.85
CA ALA A 137 0.74 -7.66 -0.36
C ALA A 137 1.03 -6.20 -0.75
N VAL A 138 2.32 -5.89 -0.93
CA VAL A 138 2.82 -4.60 -1.38
C VAL A 138 2.95 -4.61 -2.91
N GLY A 139 2.31 -3.64 -3.57
CA GLY A 139 2.39 -3.44 -5.01
C GLY A 139 3.55 -2.53 -5.45
N ASP A 140 3.66 -2.33 -6.77
CA ASP A 140 4.65 -1.43 -7.35
C ASP A 140 4.37 0.04 -7.02
N ALA A 141 5.42 0.87 -7.08
CA ALA A 141 5.31 2.29 -6.80
C ALA A 141 4.33 3.00 -7.75
N VAL A 142 3.40 3.78 -7.20
CA VAL A 142 2.36 4.50 -7.98
C VAL A 142 2.55 6.01 -8.03
N ALA A 143 3.35 6.57 -7.13
CA ALA A 143 3.64 7.99 -7.07
C ALA A 143 4.97 8.25 -6.35
N SER A 144 5.55 9.42 -6.59
CA SER A 144 6.71 9.91 -5.83
C SER A 144 6.58 11.40 -5.55
N PHE A 145 6.88 11.84 -4.33
CA PHE A 145 6.77 13.23 -3.92
C PHE A 145 7.79 13.59 -2.85
N GLU A 146 7.93 14.88 -2.53
CA GLU A 146 8.75 15.35 -1.43
C GLU A 146 7.90 16.16 -0.46
N CYS A 147 7.72 15.65 0.77
CA CYS A 147 6.93 16.29 1.81
C CYS A 147 7.69 16.27 3.15
N PRO A 148 7.75 17.39 3.89
CA PRO A 148 8.36 17.45 5.22
C PRO A 148 7.69 16.48 6.20
N VAL A 149 8.48 15.96 7.15
CA VAL A 149 8.03 15.05 8.20
C VAL A 149 8.01 15.75 9.55
N ILE A 150 6.87 15.67 10.22
CA ILE A 150 6.63 16.32 11.50
C ILE A 150 6.16 15.26 12.48
N LYS A 151 6.89 15.06 13.59
CA LYS A 151 6.46 14.14 14.64
C LYS A 151 5.15 14.62 15.26
N VAL A 152 4.19 13.71 15.46
CA VAL A 152 2.97 13.99 16.21
C VAL A 152 3.31 13.91 17.70
N PRO A 153 2.98 14.94 18.51
CA PRO A 153 3.15 14.85 19.96
C PRO A 153 2.29 13.72 20.53
N ALA A 154 2.85 12.93 21.46
CA ALA A 154 2.05 11.99 22.22
C ALA A 154 0.96 12.75 22.99
N SER A 155 -0.27 12.26 22.93
CA SER A 155 -1.37 12.78 23.75
C SER A 155 -1.09 12.40 25.21
N ASN A 156 -0.91 13.40 26.08
CA ASN A 156 -0.83 13.21 27.53
C ASN A 156 -2.21 12.92 28.12
#